data_AF-A0A7L4GQ27-F1
#
_entry.id   AF-A0A7L4GQ27-F1
#
_cell.length_a   1.000
_cell.length_b   1.000
_cell.length_c   1.000
_cell.angle_alpha   90.00
_cell.angle_beta   90.00
_cell.angle_gamma   90.00
#
_symmetry.space_group_name_H-M   'P 1'
#
loop_
_entity.id
_entity.type
_entity.pdbx_description
1 polymer ?
#
loop_
_entity_poly.entity_id
_entity_poly.type
_entity_poly.pdbx_seq_one_letter_code
_entity_poly.pdbx_strand_id
1 'polypeptide(L)'
;MAEAAAGMSWPLPNVLCPVANFCFYSSIYLSSLFLAALSVERYLGVVFPLHYKDRRRPGRAMAASVVLWLLACSHCSVTFVAQYHG
;
A
#
# COMPACT_ATOMS: atom_id res chain seq x y z
N MET A 1 2.58 -16.26 5.55
CA MET A 1 1.83 -17.45 6.13
C MET A 1 1.85 -18.63 5.16
N ALA A 2 2.84 -18.77 4.33
CA ALA A 2 3.18 -19.91 3.46
C ALA A 2 4.42 -20.63 4.00
N GLU A 3 5.16 -20.03 4.93
CA GLU A 3 6.39 -20.55 5.57
C GLU A 3 6.02 -21.45 6.76
N ALA A 4 4.76 -21.21 7.35
CA ALA A 4 4.30 -22.02 8.50
C ALA A 4 3.66 -23.32 8.03
N ALA A 5 3.26 -23.45 6.74
CA ALA A 5 2.65 -24.67 6.16
C ALA A 5 3.72 -25.52 5.46
N ALA A 6 5.06 -25.02 5.37
CA ALA A 6 6.12 -25.80 4.71
C ALA A 6 7.19 -26.19 5.74
N GLY A 7 6.85 -26.25 7.02
CA GLY A 7 7.89 -26.67 8.00
C GLY A 7 8.91 -25.56 8.26
N MET A 8 8.66 -24.25 8.11
CA MET A 8 9.58 -23.10 8.29
C MET A 8 10.60 -23.04 7.16
N SER A 9 10.35 -23.85 6.08
CA SER A 9 11.31 -23.81 4.95
C SER A 9 10.66 -23.15 3.74
N TRP A 10 11.30 -21.96 3.34
CA TRP A 10 10.80 -21.15 2.21
C TRP A 10 11.09 -21.85 0.87
N PRO A 11 9.96 -22.39 0.20
CA PRO A 11 10.08 -23.23 -1.01
C PRO A 11 10.36 -22.39 -2.27
N LEU A 12 10.33 -20.98 -2.10
CA LEU A 12 10.54 -20.09 -3.25
C LEU A 12 11.97 -19.53 -3.22
N PRO A 13 12.37 -19.10 -4.38
CA PRO A 13 13.76 -18.65 -4.47
C PRO A 13 14.12 -17.66 -3.36
N ASN A 14 15.23 -17.83 -2.85
CA ASN A 14 15.75 -17.05 -1.71
C ASN A 14 15.56 -15.54 -1.90
N VAL A 15 15.32 -15.14 -3.16
CA VAL A 15 15.18 -13.69 -3.40
C VAL A 15 13.73 -13.25 -3.19
N LEU A 16 12.96 -14.18 -3.13
CA LEU A 16 11.51 -13.84 -3.02
C LEU A 16 11.13 -13.71 -1.54
N CYS A 17 12.00 -14.20 -0.69
CA CYS A 17 11.68 -14.12 0.75
C CYS A 17 11.72 -12.67 1.23
N PRO A 18 12.69 -11.88 0.97
CA PRO A 18 12.67 -10.48 1.44
C PRO A 18 11.70 -9.62 0.62
N VAL A 19 11.37 -10.00 -0.49
CA VAL A 19 10.41 -9.24 -1.33
C VAL A 19 9.00 -9.43 -0.78
N ALA A 20 8.77 -10.57 -0.50
CA ALA A 20 7.41 -10.82 0.02
C ALA A 20 7.22 -10.10 1.37
N ASN A 21 8.23 -10.14 2.17
CA ASN A 21 8.15 -9.40 3.44
C ASN A 21 8.01 -7.89 3.22
N PHE A 22 8.71 -7.35 2.34
CA PHE A 22 8.60 -5.91 2.01
C PHE A 22 7.20 -5.57 1.50
N CYS A 23 6.66 -6.38 0.69
CA CYS A 23 5.31 -6.09 0.18
C CYS A 23 4.27 -6.18 1.30
N PHE A 24 4.42 -7.06 2.11
CA PHE A 24 3.42 -7.20 3.18
C PHE A 24 3.46 -5.99 4.12
N TYR A 25 4.67 -5.65 4.48
CA TYR A 25 4.76 -4.50 5.40
C TYR A 25 4.35 -3.20 4.70
N SER A 26 4.71 -3.06 3.51
CA SER A 26 4.31 -1.87 2.74
C SER A 26 2.78 -1.77 2.59
N SER A 27 2.19 -2.86 2.34
CA SER A 27 0.71 -2.83 2.17
C SER A 27 0.03 -2.46 3.49
N ILE A 28 0.59 -2.92 4.59
CA ILE A 28 -0.05 -2.61 5.90
C ILE A 28 0.11 -1.11 6.20
N TYR A 29 1.26 -0.61 5.93
CA TYR A 29 1.48 0.83 6.21
C TYR A 29 0.63 1.71 5.29
N LEU A 30 0.48 1.25 4.14
CA LEU A 30 -0.30 2.09 3.19
C LEU A 30 -1.79 2.06 3.56
N SER A 31 -2.19 0.96 3.85
CA SER A 31 -3.62 0.89 4.23
C SER A 31 -3.90 1.72 5.48
N SER A 32 -2.95 1.61 6.44
CA SER A 32 -3.15 2.42 7.67
C SER A 32 -3.12 3.92 7.38
N LEU A 33 -2.22 4.28 6.59
CA LEU A 33 -2.15 5.70 6.24
C LEU A 33 -3.38 6.14 5.44
N PHE A 34 -3.83 5.27 4.61
CA PHE A 34 -5.05 5.59 3.84
C PHE A 34 -6.26 5.76 4.79
N LEU A 35 -6.26 4.84 5.69
CA LEU A 35 -7.42 4.91 6.61
C LEU A 35 -7.31 6.15 7.49
N ALA A 36 -6.13 6.44 7.96
CA ALA A 36 -5.94 7.67 8.74
C ALA A 36 -6.37 8.91 7.95
N ALA A 37 -5.98 8.96 6.78
CA ALA A 37 -6.38 10.09 5.92
C ALA A 37 -7.90 10.15 5.73
N LEU A 38 -8.52 8.97 5.52
CA LEU A 38 -9.99 8.95 5.37
C LEU A 38 -10.67 9.44 6.67
N SER A 39 -10.05 8.97 7.77
CA SER A 39 -10.64 9.39 9.05
C SER A 39 -10.57 10.92 9.21
N VAL A 40 -9.51 11.46 8.88
CA VAL A 40 -9.35 12.92 9.04
C VAL A 40 -10.34 13.66 8.13
N GLU A 41 -10.46 13.14 6.99
CA GLU A 41 -11.44 13.75 6.06
C GLU A 41 -12.86 13.74 6.63
N ARG A 42 -13.25 12.61 7.09
CA ARG A 42 -14.61 12.52 7.64
C ARG A 42 -14.76 13.46 8.85
N TYR A 43 -13.65 13.49 9.53
CA TYR A 43 -13.68 14.39 10.71
C TYR A 43 -13.84 15.85 10.30
N LEU A 44 -13.09 16.26 9.36
CA LEU A 44 -13.18 17.64 8.88
C LEU A 44 -14.53 17.93 8.22
N GLY A 45 -15.15 16.98 7.53
CA GLY A 45 -16.51 17.13 6.96
C GLY A 45 -17.57 17.33 8.03
N VAL A 46 -17.35 16.80 9.15
CA VAL A 46 -18.37 16.91 10.22
C VAL A 46 -18.17 18.23 10.98
N VAL A 47 -16.90 18.58 11.24
CA VAL A 47 -16.63 19.76 12.08
C VAL A 47 -16.79 21.05 11.25
N PHE A 48 -16.58 20.97 9.86
CA PHE A 48 -16.69 22.24 9.09
C PHE A 48 -17.66 22.03 7.93
N PRO A 49 -19.01 21.94 8.22
CA PRO A 49 -20.07 21.62 7.24
C PRO A 49 -20.34 22.78 6.30
N LEU A 50 -19.68 24.08 6.39
CA LEU A 50 -20.18 25.25 5.63
C LEU A 50 -19.07 25.76 4.70
N HIS A 51 -17.83 25.17 4.69
CA HIS A 51 -16.83 25.56 3.68
C HIS A 51 -16.48 24.38 2.77
N TYR A 52 -17.23 23.26 2.91
CA TYR A 52 -16.78 22.01 2.24
C TYR A 52 -17.82 21.58 1.20
N LYS A 53 -18.93 22.30 1.01
CA LYS A 53 -19.90 21.93 -0.05
C LYS A 53 -19.38 22.33 -1.43
N ASP A 54 -18.09 22.84 -1.56
CA ASP A 54 -17.63 23.18 -2.92
C ASP A 54 -16.26 22.53 -3.19
N ARG A 55 -15.77 21.48 -2.34
CA ARG A 55 -14.43 20.92 -2.65
C ARG A 55 -14.47 19.40 -2.50
N ARG A 56 -15.61 18.69 -2.58
CA ARG A 56 -15.50 17.25 -2.91
C ARG A 56 -14.08 16.89 -3.38
N ARG A 57 -13.03 17.24 -2.69
CA ARG A 57 -11.57 17.23 -3.01
C ARG A 57 -11.20 15.88 -3.61
N PRO A 58 -11.43 15.60 -4.93
CA PRO A 58 -10.67 14.70 -5.80
C PRO A 58 -9.24 14.47 -5.27
N GLY A 59 -8.85 15.18 -4.20
CA GLY A 59 -7.44 15.14 -3.74
C GLY A 59 -7.15 13.87 -2.92
N ARG A 60 -8.03 13.41 -2.26
CA ARG A 60 -7.83 12.19 -1.45
C ARG A 60 -7.97 10.93 -2.31
N ALA A 61 -9.00 10.89 -3.14
CA ALA A 61 -9.07 9.81 -4.15
C ALA A 61 -7.84 9.85 -5.09
N MET A 62 -7.40 10.99 -5.32
CA MET A 62 -6.17 11.13 -6.13
C MET A 62 -4.93 10.69 -5.33
N ALA A 63 -4.96 10.93 -4.02
CA ALA A 63 -3.80 10.50 -3.21
C ALA A 63 -3.78 8.96 -3.06
N ALA A 64 -4.94 8.45 -2.82
CA ALA A 64 -5.01 6.98 -2.78
C ALA A 64 -4.64 6.36 -4.13
N SER A 65 -5.10 6.99 -5.18
CA SER A 65 -4.73 6.51 -6.53
C SER A 65 -3.23 6.66 -6.79
N VAL A 66 -2.64 7.72 -6.32
CA VAL A 66 -1.19 7.94 -6.53
C VAL A 66 -0.40 6.93 -5.69
N VAL A 67 -0.93 6.58 -4.53
CA VAL A 67 -0.21 5.62 -3.68
C VAL A 67 -0.31 4.21 -4.28
N LEU A 68 -1.45 3.97 -4.75
CA LEU A 68 -1.64 2.66 -5.43
C LEU A 68 -0.80 2.57 -6.70
N TRP A 69 -0.73 3.58 -7.42
CA TRP A 69 0.14 3.60 -8.61
C TRP A 69 1.61 3.40 -8.21
N LEU A 70 2.09 4.05 -7.20
CA LEU A 70 3.51 3.95 -6.81
C LEU A 70 3.82 2.54 -6.28
N LEU A 71 2.89 2.06 -5.64
CA LEU A 71 3.09 0.69 -5.14
C LEU A 71 3.11 -0.32 -6.30
N ALA A 72 2.19 -0.13 -7.18
CA ALA A 72 2.19 -1.00 -8.37
C ALA A 72 3.50 -0.87 -9.16
N CYS A 73 3.97 0.29 -9.24
CA CYS A 73 5.26 0.45 -9.94
C CYS A 73 6.41 -0.15 -9.14
N SER A 74 6.27 0.05 -7.88
CA SER A 74 7.34 -0.50 -7.02
C SER A 74 7.33 -2.04 -7.06
N HIS A 75 6.17 -2.53 -7.01
CA HIS A 75 6.04 -3.99 -7.10
C HIS A 75 6.49 -4.53 -8.46
N CYS A 76 6.16 -3.87 -9.54
CA CYS A 76 6.58 -4.28 -10.88
C CYS A 76 8.09 -4.12 -11.06
N SER A 77 8.64 -3.09 -10.46
CA SER A 77 10.10 -2.86 -10.54
C SER A 77 10.86 -3.90 -9.71
N VAL A 78 10.36 -4.20 -8.63
CA VAL A 78 11.04 -5.17 -7.74
C VAL A 78 10.99 -6.57 -8.38
N THR A 79 9.91 -6.87 -8.98
CA THR A 79 9.80 -8.16 -9.68
C THR A 79 10.73 -8.20 -10.90
N PHE A 80 10.87 -7.11 -11.55
CA PHE A 80 11.78 -7.07 -12.72
C PHE A 80 13.24 -7.16 -12.25
N VAL A 81 13.63 -6.54 -11.31
CA VAL A 81 15.02 -6.58 -10.81
C VAL A 81 15.30 -7.96 -10.21
N ALA A 82 14.36 -8.42 -9.57
CA ALA A 82 14.54 -9.77 -9.01
C ALA A 82 14.69 -10.82 -10.11
N GLN A 83 13.99 -10.73 -11.20
CA GLN A 83 14.12 -11.68 -12.33
C GLN A 83 15.40 -11.43 -13.13
N TYR A 84 15.92 -10.26 -13.21
CA TYR A 84 17.13 -9.93 -14.02
C TYR A 84 18.40 -10.24 -13.23
N HIS A 85 18.38 -10.30 -11.93
CA HIS A 85 19.62 -10.54 -11.15
C HIS A 85 19.63 -11.97 -10.62
N GLY A 86 18.62 -12.86 -10.95
CA GLY A 86 18.69 -14.32 -10.72
C GLY A 86 19.30 -15.05 -11.91
#